data_AF-A0A141FDJ5-F1
#
_entry.id   AF-A0A141FDJ5-F1
#
_cell.length_a   1.000
_cell.length_b   1.000
_cell.length_c   1.000
_cell.angle_alpha   90.00
_cell.angle_beta   90.00
_cell.angle_gamma   90.00
#
_symmetry.space_group_name_H-M   'P 1'
#
loop_
_entity.id
_entity.type
_entity.pdbx_description
1 polymer ?
#
loop_
_entity_poly.entity_id
_entity_poly.type
_entity_poly.pdbx_seq_one_letter_code
_entity_poly.pdbx_strand_id
1 'polypeptide(L)'
;IIGSPPGYIGYSEGGQLTENCYKRPNSVILFDEIEKAHSDIYNILLQILDEGRLTDTTGKLIDFTNTIILLTSNLGCPKNYNKYLQEKNFLSNLDLEDIKNNIKLNINNYFKPELLNRLTNILIFNPLTLESLLLIFNKFINELKIKLYINKINIIIYINNDIKYILTKLPYNPLYG
;
A
#
# COMPACT_ATOMS: atom_id res chain seq x y z
N ILE A 1 17.09 -8.07 3.46
CA ILE A 1 16.83 -6.67 3.89
C ILE A 1 18.10 -6.01 4.38
N ILE A 2 18.82 -6.59 5.35
CA ILE A 2 20.06 -6.03 5.92
C ILE A 2 21.34 -6.70 5.39
N GLY A 3 21.23 -7.92 4.86
CA GLY A 3 22.36 -8.72 4.37
C GLY A 3 22.46 -10.02 5.17
N SER A 4 23.33 -10.94 4.74
CA SER A 4 23.62 -12.16 5.52
C SER A 4 24.62 -11.85 6.65
N PRO A 5 24.56 -12.56 7.79
CA PRO A 5 25.57 -12.43 8.84
C PRO A 5 26.95 -12.98 8.42
N PRO A 6 28.04 -12.64 9.15
CA PRO A 6 29.39 -13.14 8.89
C PRO A 6 29.43 -14.67 8.79
N GLY A 7 29.94 -15.20 7.67
CA GLY A 7 30.10 -16.64 7.45
C GLY A 7 29.00 -17.31 6.60
N TYR A 8 28.01 -16.56 6.11
CA TYR A 8 26.97 -17.07 5.19
C TYR A 8 27.15 -16.53 3.76
N ILE A 9 26.63 -17.27 2.77
CA ILE A 9 26.58 -16.82 1.36
C ILE A 9 25.80 -15.49 1.30
N GLY A 10 26.36 -14.48 0.63
CA GLY A 10 25.79 -13.11 0.57
C GLY A 10 26.28 -12.17 1.67
N TYR A 11 27.29 -12.54 2.47
CA TYR A 11 27.88 -11.69 3.51
C TYR A 11 28.54 -10.40 2.97
N SER A 12 29.11 -10.45 1.77
CA SER A 12 29.77 -9.30 1.14
C SER A 12 28.81 -8.36 0.40
N GLU A 13 27.54 -8.73 0.26
CA GLU A 13 26.53 -7.89 -0.34
C GLU A 13 25.76 -7.19 0.79
N GLY A 14 25.87 -5.87 0.86
CA GLY A 14 25.02 -5.08 1.75
C GLY A 14 23.55 -5.38 1.48
N GLY A 15 22.73 -5.31 2.53
CA GLY A 15 21.31 -5.60 2.42
C GLY A 15 20.61 -4.83 1.28
N GLN A 16 19.70 -5.50 0.58
CA GLN A 16 18.96 -4.88 -0.52
C GLN A 16 18.28 -3.55 -0.14
N LEU A 17 17.81 -3.41 1.11
CA LEU A 17 17.20 -2.17 1.59
C LEU A 17 18.28 -1.14 1.97
N THR A 18 19.30 -1.58 2.70
CA THR A 18 20.37 -0.70 3.20
C THR A 18 21.22 -0.11 2.06
N GLU A 19 21.57 -0.90 1.06
CA GLU A 19 22.31 -0.43 -0.12
C GLU A 19 21.51 0.54 -0.98
N ASN A 20 20.21 0.29 -1.16
CA ASN A 20 19.36 1.18 -1.94
C ASN A 20 19.18 2.54 -1.26
N CYS A 21 18.99 2.56 0.06
CA CYS A 21 18.86 3.81 0.83
C CYS A 21 20.20 4.54 0.93
N TYR A 22 21.31 3.81 1.06
CA TYR A 22 22.63 4.42 1.04
C TYR A 22 22.94 5.11 -0.29
N LYS A 23 22.59 4.48 -1.42
CA LYS A 23 22.77 5.07 -2.77
C LYS A 23 21.80 6.21 -3.05
N ARG A 24 20.60 6.16 -2.47
CA ARG A 24 19.51 7.13 -2.68
C ARG A 24 18.83 7.45 -1.35
N PRO A 25 19.41 8.35 -0.53
CA PRO A 25 18.90 8.64 0.81
C PRO A 25 17.53 9.34 0.81
N ASN A 26 17.22 10.08 -0.26
CA ASN A 26 15.89 10.66 -0.49
C ASN A 26 15.03 9.65 -1.25
N SER A 27 14.37 8.74 -0.53
CA SER A 27 13.61 7.66 -1.13
C SER A 27 12.25 7.46 -0.46
N VAL A 28 11.37 6.73 -1.15
CA VAL A 28 10.14 6.19 -0.59
C VAL A 28 10.32 4.69 -0.50
N ILE A 29 10.19 4.14 0.70
CA ILE A 29 10.22 2.69 0.95
C ILE A 29 8.80 2.22 1.21
N LEU A 30 8.38 1.17 0.51
CA LEU A 30 7.11 0.51 0.72
C LEU A 30 7.35 -0.87 1.34
N PHE A 31 6.75 -1.11 2.50
CA PHE A 31 6.60 -2.44 3.07
C PHE A 31 5.16 -2.89 2.84
N ASP A 32 5.01 -3.92 2.01
CA ASP A 32 3.71 -4.44 1.64
C ASP A 32 3.27 -5.55 2.62
N GLU A 33 1.98 -5.56 2.97
CA GLU A 33 1.33 -6.55 3.85
C GLU A 33 2.14 -6.84 5.12
N ILE A 34 2.47 -5.79 5.88
CA ILE A 34 3.39 -5.89 7.02
C ILE A 34 2.93 -6.89 8.08
N GLU A 35 1.63 -7.17 8.18
CA GLU A 35 1.10 -8.20 9.09
C GLU A 35 1.67 -9.60 8.80
N LYS A 36 2.07 -9.90 7.56
CA LYS A 36 2.67 -11.20 7.20
C LYS A 36 4.16 -11.30 7.52
N ALA A 37 4.80 -10.20 7.92
CA ALA A 37 6.23 -10.17 8.19
C ALA A 37 6.61 -10.94 9.46
N HIS A 38 7.80 -11.55 9.45
CA HIS A 38 8.37 -12.22 10.61
C HIS A 38 8.71 -11.21 11.73
N SER A 39 8.75 -11.68 13.00
CA SER A 39 9.05 -10.86 14.17
C SER A 39 10.34 -10.04 14.04
N ASP A 40 11.35 -10.60 13.37
CA ASP A 40 12.66 -9.95 13.20
C ASP A 40 12.58 -8.69 12.34
N ILE A 41 11.63 -8.63 11.39
CA ILE A 41 11.40 -7.44 10.57
C ILE A 41 10.88 -6.29 11.42
N TYR A 42 10.06 -6.57 12.43
CA TYR A 42 9.55 -5.54 13.34
C TYR A 42 10.66 -4.90 14.17
N ASN A 43 11.63 -5.69 14.66
CA ASN A 43 12.75 -5.14 15.42
C ASN A 43 13.59 -4.16 14.59
N ILE A 44 13.81 -4.53 13.32
CA ILE A 44 14.52 -3.67 12.35
C ILE A 44 13.72 -2.40 12.09
N LEU A 45 12.41 -2.51 11.87
CA LEU A 45 11.54 -1.36 11.64
C LEU A 45 11.49 -0.43 12.85
N LEU A 46 11.41 -0.94 14.06
CA LEU A 46 11.46 -0.13 15.29
C LEU A 46 12.77 0.65 15.35
N GLN A 47 13.92 0.02 15.06
CA GLN A 47 15.20 0.73 15.03
C GLN A 47 15.20 1.87 13.99
N ILE A 48 14.72 1.60 12.77
CA ILE A 48 14.66 2.62 11.72
C ILE A 48 13.72 3.76 12.11
N LEU A 49 12.54 3.46 12.66
CA LEU A 49 11.52 4.45 13.01
C LEU A 49 11.90 5.26 14.26
N ASP A 50 12.71 4.70 15.17
CA ASP A 50 13.16 5.38 16.39
C ASP A 50 14.40 6.23 16.15
N GLU A 51 15.45 5.64 15.56
CA GLU A 51 16.77 6.27 15.43
C GLU A 51 16.95 6.98 14.08
N GLY A 52 16.07 6.72 13.11
CA GLY A 52 16.25 7.16 11.72
C GLY A 52 17.48 6.52 11.07
N ARG A 53 18.04 5.44 11.65
CA ARG A 53 19.29 4.84 11.23
C ARG A 53 19.24 3.32 11.38
N LEU A 54 20.04 2.63 10.59
CA LEU A 54 20.21 1.18 10.69
C LEU A 54 21.66 0.83 10.40
N THR A 55 22.23 -0.03 11.23
CA THR A 55 23.55 -0.62 10.96
C THR A 55 23.36 -1.96 10.28
N ASP A 56 24.02 -2.16 9.14
CA ASP A 56 23.96 -3.42 8.43
C ASP A 56 24.91 -4.49 8.97
N THR A 57 24.84 -5.71 8.42
CA THR A 57 25.69 -6.83 8.86
C THR A 57 27.17 -6.64 8.51
N THR A 58 27.49 -5.67 7.65
CA THR A 58 28.86 -5.26 7.33
C THR A 58 29.39 -4.17 8.28
N GLY A 59 28.54 -3.66 9.19
CA GLY A 59 28.86 -2.59 10.12
C GLY A 59 28.66 -1.19 9.55
N LYS A 60 28.10 -1.07 8.34
CA LYS A 60 27.84 0.21 7.69
C LYS A 60 26.59 0.83 8.30
N LEU A 61 26.66 2.11 8.65
CA LEU A 61 25.52 2.89 9.15
C LEU A 61 24.78 3.55 7.99
N ILE A 62 23.48 3.30 7.88
CA ILE A 62 22.59 3.88 6.86
C ILE A 62 21.64 4.87 7.53
N ASP A 63 21.47 6.03 6.92
CA ASP A 63 20.59 7.11 7.38
C ASP A 63 19.26 7.08 6.61
N PHE A 64 18.14 7.07 7.35
CA PHE A 64 16.76 7.05 6.87
C PHE A 64 16.02 8.36 7.19
N THR A 65 16.69 9.38 7.73
CA THR A 65 16.05 10.65 8.13
C THR A 65 15.35 11.38 6.97
N ASN A 66 15.82 11.20 5.74
CA ASN A 66 15.19 11.75 4.53
C ASN A 66 14.36 10.73 3.73
N THR A 67 13.96 9.64 4.36
CA THR A 67 13.20 8.56 3.72
C THR A 67 11.75 8.55 4.22
N ILE A 68 10.81 8.48 3.29
CA ILE A 68 9.39 8.25 3.61
C ILE A 68 9.16 6.75 3.65
N ILE A 69 8.67 6.24 4.79
CA ILE A 69 8.33 4.83 4.96
C ILE A 69 6.82 4.69 4.89
N LEU A 70 6.35 3.88 3.94
CA LEU A 70 4.95 3.51 3.77
C LEU A 70 4.79 2.04 4.14
N LEU A 71 3.86 1.75 5.03
CA LEU A 71 3.46 0.39 5.39
C LEU A 71 2.04 0.16 4.86
N THR A 72 1.79 -0.97 4.22
CA THR A 72 0.43 -1.41 3.87
C THR A 72 0.04 -2.58 4.77
N SER A 73 -1.26 -2.71 5.02
CA SER A 73 -1.81 -3.85 5.74
C SER A 73 -3.25 -4.12 5.31
N ASN A 74 -3.61 -5.40 5.25
CA ASN A 74 -4.98 -5.84 4.97
C ASN A 74 -5.75 -6.21 6.26
N LEU A 75 -5.23 -5.86 7.44
CA LEU A 75 -5.84 -6.19 8.73
C LEU A 75 -7.21 -5.52 8.92
N GLY A 76 -8.19 -6.32 9.35
CA GLY A 76 -9.54 -5.86 9.63
C GLY A 76 -10.37 -5.51 8.39
N CYS A 77 -9.81 -5.63 7.18
CA CYS A 77 -10.56 -5.46 5.94
C CYS A 77 -11.68 -6.51 5.83
N PRO A 78 -12.91 -6.11 5.44
CA PRO A 78 -14.01 -7.06 5.27
C PRO A 78 -13.71 -8.12 4.21
N LYS A 79 -13.89 -9.41 4.53
CA LYS A 79 -13.78 -10.52 3.56
C LYS A 79 -14.95 -10.60 2.58
N ASN A 80 -16.08 -10.01 2.95
CA ASN A 80 -17.23 -9.74 2.09
C ASN A 80 -17.95 -8.49 2.61
N TYR A 81 -18.69 -7.82 1.73
CA TYR A 81 -19.52 -6.67 2.08
C TYR A 81 -21.00 -7.04 2.23
N ASN A 82 -21.33 -8.34 2.25
CA ASN A 82 -22.72 -8.81 2.28
C ASN A 82 -23.47 -8.27 3.49
N LYS A 83 -22.82 -8.22 4.67
CA LYS A 83 -23.37 -7.62 5.90
C LYS A 83 -23.85 -6.17 5.69
N TYR A 84 -23.16 -5.41 4.85
CA TYR A 84 -23.41 -3.98 4.63
C TYR A 84 -24.28 -3.70 3.40
N LEU A 85 -24.42 -4.67 2.49
CA LEU A 85 -25.11 -4.51 1.20
C LEU A 85 -26.45 -5.27 1.12
N GLN A 86 -26.85 -6.01 2.17
CA GLN A 86 -28.04 -6.89 2.15
C GLN A 86 -29.34 -6.21 1.69
N GLU A 87 -29.50 -4.90 1.94
CA GLU A 87 -30.69 -4.13 1.57
C GLU A 87 -30.36 -2.89 0.71
N LYS A 88 -29.09 -2.71 0.33
CA LYS A 88 -28.59 -1.49 -0.33
C LYS A 88 -27.54 -1.83 -1.37
N ASN A 89 -27.60 -1.15 -2.52
CA ASN A 89 -26.59 -1.27 -3.58
C ASN A 89 -25.32 -0.45 -3.30
N PHE A 90 -25.24 0.24 -2.16
CA PHE A 90 -24.14 1.13 -1.79
C PHE A 90 -23.92 1.13 -0.28
N LEU A 91 -22.68 1.40 0.14
CA LEU A 91 -22.30 1.56 1.54
C LEU A 91 -22.72 2.95 2.03
N SER A 92 -23.45 3.00 3.16
CA SER A 92 -23.79 4.26 3.81
C SER A 92 -22.61 4.78 4.66
N ASN A 93 -22.68 6.05 5.07
CA ASN A 93 -21.65 6.64 5.94
C ASN A 93 -21.51 5.86 7.26
N LEU A 94 -22.62 5.35 7.81
CA LEU A 94 -22.61 4.52 9.02
C LEU A 94 -21.87 3.19 8.80
N ASP A 95 -22.05 2.56 7.63
CA ASP A 95 -21.35 1.32 7.28
C ASP A 95 -19.84 1.56 7.15
N LEU A 96 -19.44 2.67 6.52
CA LEU A 96 -18.04 3.06 6.38
C LEU A 96 -17.39 3.34 7.75
N GLU A 97 -18.13 3.93 8.69
CA GLU A 97 -17.66 4.13 10.06
C GLU A 97 -17.49 2.81 10.83
N ASP A 98 -18.45 1.87 10.72
CA ASP A 98 -18.33 0.53 11.33
C ASP A 98 -17.10 -0.21 10.79
N ILE A 99 -16.89 -0.20 9.47
CA ILE A 99 -15.72 -0.80 8.83
C ILE A 99 -14.41 -0.16 9.34
N LYS A 100 -14.35 1.18 9.41
CA LYS A 100 -13.17 1.89 9.93
C LYS A 100 -12.88 1.52 11.38
N ASN A 101 -13.90 1.45 12.22
CA ASN A 101 -13.75 1.10 13.62
C ASN A 101 -13.27 -0.36 13.78
N ASN A 102 -13.80 -1.28 12.97
CA ASN A 102 -13.33 -2.65 12.94
C ASN A 102 -11.86 -2.75 12.50
N ILE A 103 -11.45 -2.00 11.48
CA ILE A 103 -10.04 -1.94 11.04
C ILE A 103 -9.14 -1.43 12.17
N LYS A 104 -9.49 -0.30 12.81
CA LYS A 104 -8.72 0.25 13.94
C LYS A 104 -8.58 -0.75 15.09
N LEU A 105 -9.66 -1.44 15.43
CA LEU A 105 -9.66 -2.43 16.50
C LEU A 105 -8.71 -3.60 16.18
N ASN A 106 -8.73 -4.10 14.95
CA ASN A 106 -7.83 -5.17 14.51
C ASN A 106 -6.37 -4.72 14.47
N ILE A 107 -6.09 -3.50 14.00
CA ILE A 107 -4.74 -2.90 14.03
C ILE A 107 -4.20 -2.84 15.47
N ASN A 108 -5.00 -2.33 16.41
CA ASN A 108 -4.60 -2.19 17.82
C ASN A 108 -4.41 -3.54 18.53
N ASN A 109 -5.17 -4.57 18.13
CA ASN A 109 -5.03 -5.91 18.71
C ASN A 109 -3.83 -6.68 18.13
N TYR A 110 -3.51 -6.44 16.87
CA TYR A 110 -2.45 -7.17 16.16
C TYR A 110 -1.07 -6.56 16.39
N PHE A 111 -0.93 -5.26 16.15
CA PHE A 111 0.36 -4.58 16.28
C PHE A 111 0.61 -4.14 17.70
N LYS A 112 1.86 -4.31 18.16
CA LYS A 112 2.29 -3.80 19.45
C LYS A 112 2.18 -2.26 19.49
N PRO A 113 1.79 -1.67 20.64
CA PRO A 113 1.77 -0.22 20.80
C PRO A 113 3.11 0.45 20.47
N GLU A 114 4.22 -0.24 20.71
CA GLU A 114 5.58 0.21 20.37
C GLU A 114 5.70 0.61 18.89
N LEU A 115 5.17 -0.18 17.96
CA LEU A 115 5.20 0.15 16.53
C LEU A 115 4.24 1.30 16.22
N LEU A 116 3.00 1.20 16.71
CA LEU A 116 1.94 2.16 16.41
C LEU A 116 2.28 3.57 16.86
N ASN A 117 2.92 3.71 18.02
CA ASN A 117 3.34 5.01 18.57
C ASN A 117 4.48 5.68 17.78
N ARG A 118 5.14 4.97 16.86
CA ARG A 118 6.19 5.51 15.99
C ARG A 118 5.68 5.88 14.60
N LEU A 119 4.50 5.40 14.23
CA LEU A 119 3.86 5.81 12.98
C LEU A 119 3.34 7.24 13.12
N THR A 120 3.68 8.08 12.16
CA THR A 120 3.18 9.47 12.13
C THR A 120 1.67 9.50 11.96
N ASN A 121 1.15 8.75 10.98
CA ASN A 121 -0.28 8.69 10.66
C ASN A 121 -0.66 7.27 10.22
N ILE A 122 -1.88 6.86 10.57
CA ILE A 122 -2.51 5.64 10.05
C ILE A 122 -3.66 6.06 9.14
N LEU A 123 -3.56 5.74 7.85
CA LEU A 123 -4.55 6.06 6.84
C LEU A 123 -5.42 4.84 6.56
N ILE A 124 -6.73 4.98 6.70
CA ILE A 124 -7.70 3.93 6.37
C ILE A 124 -8.34 4.29 5.04
N PHE A 125 -8.14 3.43 4.04
CA PHE A 125 -8.73 3.59 2.72
C PHE A 125 -10.20 3.18 2.74
N ASN A 126 -11.05 4.02 2.16
CA ASN A 126 -12.43 3.65 1.90
C ASN A 126 -12.49 2.73 0.67
N PRO A 127 -13.48 1.81 0.59
CA PRO A 127 -13.77 1.09 -0.63
C PRO A 127 -14.10 2.05 -1.77
N LEU A 128 -13.83 1.63 -3.01
CA LEU A 128 -14.06 2.48 -4.17
C LEU A 128 -15.55 2.74 -4.37
N THR A 129 -15.88 4.02 -4.51
CA THR A 129 -17.22 4.44 -4.91
C THR A 129 -17.36 4.36 -6.43
N LEU A 130 -18.59 4.35 -6.92
CA LEU A 130 -18.85 4.39 -8.36
C LEU A 130 -18.24 5.64 -9.01
N GLU A 131 -18.26 6.79 -8.34
CA GLU A 131 -17.61 8.01 -8.81
C GLU A 131 -16.08 7.82 -8.92
N SER A 132 -15.45 7.21 -7.91
CA SER A 132 -14.03 6.89 -7.94
C SER A 132 -13.68 5.94 -9.10
N LEU A 133 -14.51 4.92 -9.34
CA LEU A 133 -14.33 3.98 -10.46
C LEU A 133 -14.45 4.68 -11.81
N LEU A 134 -15.40 5.60 -11.98
CA LEU A 134 -15.54 6.39 -13.21
C LEU A 134 -14.33 7.30 -13.46
N LEU A 135 -13.68 7.80 -12.41
CA LEU A 135 -12.43 8.57 -12.51
C LEU A 135 -11.26 7.66 -12.90
N ILE A 136 -11.14 6.48 -12.28
CA ILE A 136 -10.13 5.48 -12.60
C ILE A 136 -10.25 5.02 -14.06
N PHE A 137 -11.47 4.74 -14.51
CA PHE A 137 -11.74 4.41 -15.92
C PHE A 137 -11.24 5.50 -16.86
N ASN A 138 -11.59 6.77 -16.58
CA ASN A 138 -11.13 7.90 -17.40
C ASN A 138 -9.61 8.00 -17.44
N LYS A 139 -8.94 7.80 -16.30
CA LYS A 139 -7.49 7.80 -16.21
C LYS A 139 -6.89 6.77 -17.16
N PHE A 140 -7.35 5.51 -17.10
CA PHE A 140 -6.83 4.44 -17.96
C PHE A 140 -7.13 4.66 -19.45
N ILE A 141 -8.31 5.16 -19.80
CA ILE A 141 -8.62 5.52 -21.19
C ILE A 141 -7.71 6.63 -21.70
N ASN A 142 -7.41 7.63 -20.87
CA ASN A 142 -6.50 8.71 -21.24
C ASN A 142 -5.06 8.19 -21.39
N GLU A 143 -4.57 7.35 -20.49
CA GLU A 143 -3.26 6.70 -20.62
C GLU A 143 -3.15 5.88 -21.92
N LEU A 144 -4.23 5.16 -22.28
CA LEU A 144 -4.28 4.40 -23.51
C LEU A 144 -4.26 5.30 -24.75
N LYS A 145 -5.02 6.40 -24.75
CA LYS A 145 -4.98 7.41 -25.82
C LYS A 145 -3.57 7.99 -26.01
N ILE A 146 -2.89 8.32 -24.90
CA ILE A 146 -1.51 8.82 -24.93
C ILE A 146 -0.57 7.76 -25.53
N LYS A 147 -0.69 6.49 -25.13
CA LYS A 147 0.11 5.40 -25.70
C LYS A 147 -0.12 5.23 -27.20
N LEU A 148 -1.36 5.29 -27.68
CA LEU A 148 -1.66 5.22 -29.12
C LEU A 148 -1.03 6.37 -29.90
N TYR A 149 -1.12 7.59 -29.36
CA TYR A 149 -0.52 8.77 -29.96
C TYR A 149 1.01 8.66 -30.06
N ILE A 150 1.68 8.27 -28.97
CA ILE A 150 3.15 8.09 -28.94
C ILE A 150 3.59 7.03 -29.96
N ASN A 151 2.81 5.95 -30.10
CA ASN A 151 3.09 4.87 -31.04
C ASN A 151 2.65 5.18 -32.49
N LYS A 152 2.16 6.39 -32.77
CA LYS A 152 1.69 6.84 -34.09
C LYS A 152 0.58 5.95 -34.67
N ILE A 153 -0.25 5.38 -33.80
CA ILE A 153 -1.42 4.60 -34.19
C ILE A 153 -2.60 5.59 -34.30
N ASN A 154 -3.08 5.81 -35.53
CA ASN A 154 -4.16 6.76 -35.82
C ASN A 154 -5.54 6.20 -35.47
N ILE A 155 -5.77 5.90 -34.19
CA ILE A 155 -7.06 5.45 -33.66
C ILE A 155 -7.57 6.49 -32.66
N ILE A 156 -8.79 6.97 -32.89
CA ILE A 156 -9.50 7.87 -31.97
C ILE A 156 -10.50 7.04 -31.17
N ILE A 157 -10.38 7.10 -29.85
CA ILE A 157 -11.28 6.37 -28.94
C ILE A 157 -12.32 7.34 -28.37
N TYR A 158 -13.57 7.06 -28.71
CA TYR A 158 -14.75 7.69 -28.12
C TYR A 158 -15.57 6.64 -27.37
N ILE A 159 -15.94 6.94 -26.13
CA ILE A 159 -16.72 6.04 -25.28
C ILE A 159 -17.92 6.82 -24.77
N ASN A 160 -19.11 6.30 -25.05
CA ASN A 160 -20.35 6.87 -24.55
C ASN A 160 -20.41 6.72 -23.01
N ASN A 161 -20.96 7.73 -22.32
CA ASN A 161 -21.18 7.74 -20.89
C ASN A 161 -21.98 6.52 -20.38
N ASP A 162 -22.98 6.06 -21.14
CA ASP A 162 -23.78 4.89 -20.75
C ASP A 162 -22.93 3.61 -20.73
N ILE A 163 -22.11 3.43 -21.77
CA ILE A 163 -21.15 2.32 -21.87
C ILE A 163 -20.13 2.40 -20.75
N LYS A 164 -19.64 3.60 -20.44
CA LYS A 164 -18.70 3.81 -19.35
C LYS A 164 -19.28 3.34 -18.01
N TYR A 165 -20.53 3.70 -17.70
CA TYR A 165 -21.18 3.26 -16.47
C TYR A 165 -21.29 1.73 -16.40
N ILE A 166 -21.72 1.10 -17.50
CA ILE A 166 -21.83 -0.36 -17.61
C ILE A 166 -20.46 -1.03 -17.41
N LEU A 167 -19.43 -0.55 -18.10
CA LEU A 167 -18.07 -1.08 -18.01
C LEU A 167 -17.44 -0.87 -16.63
N THR A 168 -17.83 0.16 -15.89
CA THR A 168 -17.37 0.33 -14.50
C THR A 168 -18.14 -0.53 -13.51
N LYS A 169 -19.44 -0.77 -13.73
CA LYS A 169 -20.30 -1.43 -12.75
C LYS A 169 -20.25 -2.96 -12.84
N LEU A 170 -20.26 -3.52 -14.06
CA LEU A 170 -20.32 -4.97 -14.26
C LEU A 170 -19.11 -5.74 -13.72
N PRO A 171 -17.85 -5.32 -13.95
CA PRO A 171 -16.69 -6.06 -13.47
C PRO A 171 -16.31 -5.72 -12.03
N TYR A 172 -16.89 -4.66 -11.43
CA TYR A 172 -16.47 -4.20 -10.12
C TYR A 172 -16.91 -5.17 -9.02
N ASN A 173 -15.92 -5.63 -8.25
CA ASN A 173 -16.14 -6.34 -7.01
C ASN A 173 -15.41 -5.57 -5.90
N PRO A 174 -16.14 -5.04 -4.90
CA PRO A 174 -15.55 -4.29 -3.79
C PRO A 174 -14.42 -5.00 -3.02
N LEU A 175 -14.29 -6.32 -3.15
CA LEU A 175 -13.23 -7.09 -2.52
C LEU A 175 -11.87 -6.99 -3.20
N TYR A 176 -11.85 -6.73 -4.50
CA TYR A 176 -10.62 -6.69 -5.29
C TYR A 176 -10.15 -5.27 -5.62
N GLY A 177 -11.02 -4.27 -5.40
CA GLY A 177 -10.80 -2.91 -5.89
C GLY A 177 -11.14 -2.79 -7.38
#